data_AF-A0A1F3E3B2-F1
#
_entry.id   AF-A0A1F3E3B2-F1
#
_cell.length_a   1.000
_cell.length_b   1.000
_cell.length_c   1.000
_cell.angle_alpha   90.00
_cell.angle_beta   90.00
_cell.angle_gamma   90.00
#
_symmetry.space_group_name_H-M   'P 1'
#
loop_
_entity.id
_entity.type
_entity.pdbx_description
1 polymer ?
#
loop_
_entity_poly.entity_id
_entity_poly.type
_entity_poly.pdbx_seq_one_letter_code
_entity_poly.pdbx_strand_id
1 'polypeptide(L)'
;MGDNAAELRTNIKNLIIKTLNIPDITAEDIGDNLPLFGGENTLGLDSIDAIELVMAVQREFNVRIDDQNLAREVLKDVNSIADFINNSKTA
;
A
#
# COMPACT_ATOMS: atom_id res chain seq x y z
N MET A 1 4.59 -3.76 -23.66
CA MET A 1 4.67 -2.57 -22.81
C MET A 1 3.40 -2.53 -21.97
N GLY A 2 3.25 -3.50 -21.06
CA GLY A 2 2.05 -3.65 -20.23
C GLY A 2 2.39 -3.76 -18.74
N ASP A 3 3.61 -3.36 -18.36
CA ASP A 3 4.30 -3.91 -17.20
C ASP A 3 4.32 -2.96 -15.98
N ASN A 4 3.84 -1.72 -16.13
CA ASN A 4 3.87 -0.73 -15.05
C ASN A 4 3.03 -1.12 -13.82
N ALA A 5 1.87 -1.77 -14.01
CA ALA A 5 0.96 -2.06 -12.90
C ALA A 5 1.47 -3.20 -12.01
N ALA A 6 2.06 -4.24 -12.61
CA ALA A 6 2.62 -5.36 -11.86
C ALA A 6 3.88 -4.94 -11.09
N GLU A 7 4.76 -4.16 -11.71
CA GLU A 7 5.94 -3.60 -11.03
C GLU A 7 5.55 -2.64 -9.91
N LEU A 8 4.54 -1.79 -10.13
CA LEU A 8 4.01 -0.89 -9.11
C LEU A 8 3.49 -1.66 -7.89
N ARG A 9 2.68 -2.70 -8.10
CA ARG A 9 2.20 -3.56 -7.01
C ARG A 9 3.34 -4.21 -6.24
N THR A 10 4.35 -4.75 -6.93
CA THR A 10 5.53 -5.34 -6.27
C THR A 10 6.30 -4.31 -5.44
N ASN A 11 6.48 -3.09 -5.96
CA ASN A 11 7.12 -2.00 -5.21
C ASN A 11 6.32 -1.60 -3.98
N ILE A 12 4.99 -1.48 -4.10
CA ILE A 12 4.11 -1.19 -2.96
C ILE A 12 4.21 -2.28 -1.90
N LYS A 13 4.17 -3.56 -2.28
CA LYS A 13 4.30 -4.68 -1.33
C LYS A 13 5.64 -4.69 -0.62
N ASN A 14 6.73 -4.44 -1.35
CA ASN A 14 8.06 -4.30 -0.75
C ASN A 14 8.13 -3.11 0.21
N LEU A 15 7.49 -1.99 -0.14
CA LEU A 15 7.41 -0.82 0.73
C LEU A 15 6.63 -1.15 2.01
N ILE A 16 5.47 -1.80 1.90
CA ILE A 16 4.66 -2.30 3.02
C ILE A 16 5.52 -3.15 3.96
N ILE A 17 6.18 -4.18 3.46
CA ILE A 17 7.01 -5.10 4.26
C ILE A 17 8.15 -4.34 4.97
N LYS A 18 8.80 -3.42 4.26
CA LYS A 18 9.91 -2.61 4.82
C LYS A 18 9.43 -1.62 5.88
N THR A 19 8.34 -0.91 5.61
CA THR A 19 7.78 0.10 6.53
C THR A 19 7.26 -0.56 7.80
N LEU A 20 6.62 -1.71 7.67
CA LEU A 20 5.96 -2.42 8.76
C LEU A 20 6.88 -3.45 9.43
N ASN A 21 8.09 -3.62 8.87
CA ASN A 21 9.12 -4.53 9.32
C ASN A 21 8.58 -5.93 9.65
N ILE A 22 7.78 -6.49 8.74
CA ILE A 22 7.10 -7.76 8.97
C ILE A 22 8.09 -8.90 8.70
N PRO A 23 8.51 -9.67 9.72
CA PRO A 23 9.41 -10.78 9.53
C PRO A 23 8.70 -11.90 8.77
N ASP A 24 9.45 -12.62 7.93
CA ASP A 24 8.99 -13.82 7.21
C ASP A 24 7.80 -13.64 6.25
N ILE A 25 7.49 -12.40 5.82
CA ILE A 25 6.52 -12.13 4.75
C ILE A 25 7.23 -11.55 3.53
N THR A 26 6.94 -12.10 2.35
CA THR A 26 7.44 -11.58 1.08
C THR A 26 6.33 -10.90 0.27
N ALA A 27 6.71 -10.15 -0.77
CA ALA A 27 5.75 -9.51 -1.67
C ALA A 27 4.87 -10.54 -2.42
N GLU A 28 5.26 -11.82 -2.45
CA GLU A 28 4.45 -12.88 -3.06
C GLU A 28 3.38 -13.41 -2.10
N ASP A 29 3.62 -13.34 -0.79
CA ASP A 29 2.66 -13.73 0.25
C ASP A 29 1.52 -12.72 0.40
N ILE A 30 1.78 -11.45 0.07
CA ILE A 30 0.76 -10.39 0.11
C ILE A 30 -0.07 -10.44 -1.18
N GLY A 31 -1.31 -10.89 -1.07
CA GLY A 31 -2.27 -10.86 -2.17
C GLY A 31 -2.63 -9.43 -2.60
N ASP A 32 -2.87 -9.21 -3.90
CA ASP A 32 -3.20 -7.88 -4.41
C ASP A 32 -4.54 -7.33 -3.86
N ASN A 33 -5.46 -8.23 -3.53
CA ASN A 33 -6.76 -7.93 -2.92
C ASN A 33 -6.82 -8.28 -1.43
N LEU A 34 -5.66 -8.56 -0.82
CA LEU A 34 -5.60 -8.89 0.61
C LEU A 34 -5.79 -7.60 1.41
N PRO A 35 -6.76 -7.55 2.35
CA PRO A 35 -6.94 -6.39 3.20
C PRO A 35 -5.71 -6.20 4.10
N LEU A 36 -5.10 -5.01 4.04
CA LEU A 36 -3.96 -4.66 4.91
C LEU A 36 -4.43 -4.31 6.33
N PHE A 37 -5.65 -3.76 6.45
CA PHE A 37 -6.26 -3.30 7.71
C PHE A 37 -7.61 -3.99 7.95
N GLY A 38 -7.87 -4.30 9.23
CA GLY A 38 -9.19 -4.74 9.72
C GLY A 38 -9.43 -6.25 9.68
N GLY A 39 -9.29 -6.91 10.84
CA GLY A 39 -9.70 -8.29 11.08
C GLY A 39 -8.56 -9.28 11.33
N GLU A 40 -8.91 -10.50 11.75
CA GLU A 40 -7.98 -11.58 12.15
C GLU A 40 -7.13 -12.16 10.99
N ASN A 41 -7.48 -11.84 9.73
CA ASN A 41 -6.82 -12.35 8.51
C ASN A 41 -6.09 -11.24 7.71
N THR A 42 -5.67 -10.18 8.39
CA THR A 42 -4.91 -9.07 7.80
C THR A 42 -3.45 -9.14 8.22
N LEU A 43 -2.60 -8.25 7.69
CA LEU A 43 -1.20 -8.11 8.14
C LEU A 43 -1.07 -7.64 9.60
N GLY A 44 -2.19 -7.49 10.32
CA GLY A 44 -2.20 -7.14 11.74
C GLY A 44 -1.82 -5.68 11.99
N LEU A 45 -2.07 -4.81 11.01
CA LEU A 45 -1.59 -3.43 11.06
C LEU A 45 -2.44 -2.59 11.99
N ASP A 46 -1.76 -1.90 12.89
CA ASP A 46 -2.39 -0.98 13.81
C ASP A 46 -2.62 0.39 13.15
N SER A 47 -3.45 1.21 13.80
CA SER A 47 -3.74 2.58 13.33
C SER A 47 -2.51 3.47 13.15
N ILE A 48 -1.38 3.14 13.79
CA ILE A 48 -0.11 3.88 13.70
C ILE A 48 0.62 3.48 12.41
N ASP A 49 0.71 2.19 12.15
CA ASP A 49 1.33 1.60 10.95
C ASP A 49 0.71 2.13 9.66
N ALA A 50 -0.62 2.34 9.67
CA ALA A 50 -1.34 2.97 8.56
C ALA A 50 -0.78 4.34 8.20
N ILE A 51 -0.51 5.17 9.22
CA ILE A 51 -0.03 6.53 9.02
C ILE A 51 1.38 6.51 8.44
N GLU A 52 2.25 5.66 8.99
CA GLU A 52 3.62 5.54 8.52
C GLU A 52 3.68 5.03 7.07
N LEU A 53 2.84 4.05 6.73
CA LEU A 53 2.71 3.55 5.37
C LEU A 53 2.19 4.62 4.40
N VAL A 54 1.17 5.40 4.79
CA VAL A 54 0.70 6.54 3.98
C VAL A 54 1.82 7.54 3.76
N MET A 55 2.59 7.90 4.79
CA MET A 55 3.70 8.83 4.65
C MET A 55 4.80 8.28 3.75
N ALA A 56 5.11 6.97 3.85
CA ALA A 56 6.07 6.29 2.99
C ALA A 56 5.61 6.31 1.53
N VAL A 57 4.36 5.94 1.25
CA VAL A 57 3.77 5.96 -0.10
C VAL A 57 3.78 7.37 -0.70
N GLN A 58 3.38 8.38 0.08
CA GLN A 58 3.41 9.77 -0.38
C GLN A 58 4.81 10.24 -0.77
N ARG A 59 5.83 9.87 0.01
CA ARG A 59 7.23 10.22 -0.28
C ARG A 59 7.80 9.44 -1.46
N GLU A 60 7.55 8.14 -1.52
CA GLU A 60 8.13 7.25 -2.54
C GLU A 60 7.52 7.48 -3.92
N PHE A 61 6.20 7.72 -3.96
CA PHE A 61 5.46 7.91 -5.21
C PHE A 61 5.14 9.37 -5.52
N ASN A 62 5.56 10.30 -4.66
CA ASN A 62 5.32 11.74 -4.77
C ASN A 62 3.82 12.07 -4.93
N VAL A 63 2.97 11.36 -4.18
CA VAL A 63 1.52 11.53 -4.15
C VAL A 63 1.09 12.25 -2.87
N ARG A 64 -0.14 12.78 -2.85
CA ARG A 64 -0.67 13.53 -1.71
C ARG A 64 -1.97 12.91 -1.20
N ILE A 65 -1.98 12.51 0.06
CA ILE A 65 -3.11 11.90 0.76
C ILE A 65 -3.39 12.77 1.99
N ASP A 66 -4.25 13.77 1.82
CA ASP A 66 -4.60 14.73 2.88
C ASP A 66 -5.85 14.30 3.68
N ASP A 67 -6.61 13.32 3.19
CA ASP A 67 -7.87 12.87 3.79
C ASP A 67 -7.71 11.50 4.48
N GLN A 68 -8.19 11.40 5.72
CA GLN A 68 -8.09 10.17 6.52
C GLN A 68 -8.98 9.03 6.00
N ASN A 69 -10.14 9.35 5.44
CA ASN A 69 -10.99 8.35 4.80
C ASN A 69 -10.33 7.86 3.52
N LEU A 70 -9.81 8.77 2.70
CA LEU A 70 -9.03 8.43 1.51
C LEU A 70 -7.83 7.55 1.87
N ALA A 71 -7.07 7.89 2.92
CA ALA A 71 -5.96 7.07 3.40
C ALA A 71 -6.40 5.63 3.71
N ARG A 72 -7.54 5.45 4.39
CA ARG A 72 -8.09 4.12 4.68
C ARG A 72 -8.56 3.38 3.43
N GLU A 73 -9.15 4.08 2.47
CA GLU A 73 -9.57 3.47 1.21
C GLU A 73 -8.38 3.08 0.34
N VAL A 74 -7.39 3.96 0.22
CA VAL A 74 -6.15 3.73 -0.53
C VAL A 74 -5.37 2.57 0.08
N LEU A 75 -5.21 2.55 1.40
CA LEU A 75 -4.48 1.49 2.10
C LEU A 75 -5.31 0.22 2.35
N LYS A 76 -6.51 0.11 1.79
CA LYS A 76 -7.35 -1.08 1.98
C LYS A 76 -6.64 -2.34 1.51
N ASP A 77 -6.07 -2.30 0.32
CA ASP A 77 -5.40 -3.41 -0.37
C ASP A 77 -4.35 -2.86 -1.36
N VAL A 78 -3.48 -3.72 -1.87
CA VAL A 78 -2.39 -3.29 -2.77
C VAL A 78 -2.93 -2.71 -4.07
N ASN A 79 -4.06 -3.22 -4.58
CA ASN A 79 -4.69 -2.68 -5.78
C ASN A 79 -5.17 -1.24 -5.57
N SER A 80 -5.80 -0.95 -4.44
CA SER A 80 -6.28 0.39 -4.08
C SER A 80 -5.12 1.39 -4.02
N ILE A 81 -3.96 0.99 -3.49
CA ILE A 81 -2.74 1.81 -3.48
C ILE A 81 -2.24 2.04 -4.92
N ALA A 82 -2.15 0.99 -5.72
CA ALA A 82 -1.67 1.06 -7.08
C ALA A 82 -2.57 1.95 -7.95
N ASP A 83 -3.89 1.80 -7.84
CA ASP A 83 -4.88 2.60 -8.54
C ASP A 83 -4.80 4.07 -8.13
N PHE A 84 -4.61 4.36 -6.85
CA PHE A 84 -4.45 5.72 -6.36
C PHE A 84 -3.19 6.39 -6.92
N ILE A 85 -2.06 5.68 -6.89
CA ILE A 85 -0.78 6.19 -7.44
C ILE A 85 -0.90 6.41 -8.94
N ASN A 86 -1.52 5.48 -9.66
CA ASN A 86 -1.68 5.58 -11.11
C ASN A 86 -2.58 6.78 -11.48
N ASN A 87 -3.69 6.97 -10.78
CA ASN A 87 -4.53 8.15 -10.96
C ASN A 87 -3.78 9.45 -10.63
N SER A 88 -2.97 9.47 -9.58
CA SER A 88 -2.19 10.65 -9.17
C SER A 88 -1.05 10.99 -10.15
N LYS A 89 -0.39 9.99 -10.76
CA LYS A 89 0.68 10.19 -11.74
C LYS A 89 0.18 10.67 -13.11
N THR A 90 -1.11 10.51 -13.39
CA THR A 90 -1.69 10.90 -14.69
C THR A 90 -2.30 12.32 -14.65
N ALA A 91 -2.19 13.03 -13.52
CA ALA A 91 -2.74 14.36 -13.29
C ALA A 91 -1.68 15.47 -13.38
#